data_AF-A0A6H1W2C5-F1
#
_entry.id   AF-A0A6H1W2C5-F1
#
_cell.length_a   1.000
_cell.length_b   1.000
_cell.length_c   1.000
_cell.angle_alpha   90.00
_cell.angle_beta   90.00
_cell.angle_gamma   90.00
#
_symmetry.space_group_name_H-M   'P 1'
#
loop_
_entity.id
_entity.type
_entity.pdbx_description
1 polymer ?
#
loop_
_entity_poly.entity_id
_entity_poly.type
_entity_poly.pdbx_seq_one_letter_code
_entity_poly.pdbx_strand_id
1 'polypeptide(L)'
;MLTAPKDGRIQLPLAAHYPVLRTAIESASLGVWAVAPEERRERVKRVLQVRISDLKEDGRLVRVFTNAETPDGKAETIAKQRKLRAFVRAEIPKKHSVREVGEAPGIAFDEISSGHPGFGPILSDIGPTLGPGASAARGAWGFLSGLSHSSFRRMLYASDVEKIASDGDNRAWLTTKPSVTAMALDAAMLARVTHLNLIANRSGNEEFRREKLPIRRTGWSFTS
;
A
#
# COMPACT_ATOMS: atom_id res chain seq x y z
N MET A 1 -6.51 23.86 8.67
CA MET A 1 -6.09 24.99 9.52
C MET A 1 -5.34 24.38 10.70
N LEU A 2 -4.02 24.55 10.78
CA LEU A 2 -3.21 24.08 11.90
C LEU A 2 -3.41 25.07 13.05
N THR A 3 -4.18 24.70 14.08
CA THR A 3 -4.24 25.49 15.31
C THR A 3 -2.94 25.29 16.07
N ALA A 4 -2.18 26.36 16.26
CA ALA A 4 -0.97 26.32 17.07
C ALA A 4 -1.33 25.93 18.52
N PRO A 5 -0.61 24.99 19.15
CA PRO A 5 -0.76 24.73 20.58
C PRO A 5 -0.30 25.96 21.35
N LYS A 6 -0.78 26.10 22.59
CA LYS A 6 -0.33 27.15 23.51
C LYS A 6 1.18 27.11 23.80
N ASP A 7 1.86 26.02 23.41
CA ASP A 7 3.23 25.68 23.81
C ASP A 7 4.23 25.59 22.62
N GLY A 8 3.82 25.99 21.42
CA GLY A 8 4.71 26.02 20.24
C GLY A 8 5.09 24.66 19.64
N ARG A 9 4.43 23.58 20.06
CA ARG A 9 4.64 22.22 19.50
C ARG A 9 3.93 22.05 18.16
N ILE A 10 4.43 21.17 17.29
CA ILE A 10 3.73 20.83 16.04
C ILE A 10 2.67 19.76 16.36
N GLN A 11 1.39 20.08 16.16
CA GLN A 11 0.30 19.11 16.27
C GLN A 11 -0.02 18.50 14.90
N LEU A 12 0.00 17.18 14.83
CA LEU A 12 -0.36 16.42 13.63
C LEU A 12 -1.84 15.98 13.71
N PRO A 13 -2.62 16.15 12.63
CA PRO A 13 -3.99 15.65 12.56
C PRO A 13 -4.04 14.13 12.78
N LEU A 14 -4.97 13.71 13.64
CA LEU A 14 -5.06 12.38 14.26
C LEU A 14 -4.88 11.18 13.33
N ALA A 15 -5.41 11.24 12.10
CA ALA A 15 -5.49 10.05 11.26
C ALA A 15 -5.28 10.27 9.74
N ALA A 16 -5.32 11.51 9.26
CA ALA A 16 -5.41 11.77 7.81
C ALA A 16 -4.20 11.25 7.01
N HIS A 17 -3.02 11.20 7.62
CA HIS A 17 -1.77 10.80 6.95
C HIS A 17 -1.51 9.29 7.01
N TYR A 18 -2.20 8.54 7.88
CA TYR A 18 -1.98 7.09 8.01
C TYR A 18 -2.35 6.29 6.75
N PRO A 19 -3.45 6.58 6.03
CA PRO A 19 -3.72 5.95 4.75
C PRO A 19 -2.61 6.23 3.72
N VAL A 20 -2.08 7.46 3.69
CA VAL A 20 -0.99 7.85 2.76
C VAL A 20 0.28 7.05 3.05
N LEU A 21 0.67 6.96 4.32
CA LEU A 21 1.84 6.17 4.72
C LEU A 21 1.65 4.68 4.46
N ARG A 22 0.44 4.16 4.70
CA ARG A 22 0.10 2.77 4.37
C ARG A 22 0.28 2.52 2.87
N THR A 23 -0.28 3.37 2.02
CA THR A 23 -0.15 3.26 0.57
C THR A 23 1.32 3.36 0.13
N ALA A 24 2.13 4.20 0.78
CA ALA A 24 3.55 4.29 0.51
C ALA A 24 4.29 2.97 0.82
N ILE A 25 4.01 2.34 1.97
CA ILE A 25 4.57 1.02 2.32
C ILE A 25 4.11 -0.04 1.32
N GLU A 26 2.82 -0.08 0.99
CA GLU A 26 2.22 -1.03 0.05
C GLU A 26 2.86 -0.91 -1.35
N SER A 27 2.90 0.30 -1.91
CA SER A 27 3.50 0.57 -3.22
C SER A 27 4.98 0.18 -3.28
N ALA A 28 5.76 0.58 -2.27
CA ALA A 28 7.18 0.25 -2.22
C ALA A 28 7.43 -1.26 -2.07
N SER A 29 6.66 -1.92 -1.21
CA SER A 29 6.75 -3.37 -0.97
C SER A 29 6.36 -4.18 -2.20
N LEU A 30 5.34 -3.74 -2.95
CA LEU A 30 4.94 -4.35 -4.21
C LEU A 30 6.07 -4.26 -5.24
N GLY A 31 6.75 -3.11 -5.30
CA GLY A 31 7.94 -2.91 -6.12
C GLY A 31 9.04 -3.90 -5.77
N VAL A 32 9.45 -3.98 -4.49
CA VAL A 32 10.45 -4.96 -4.02
C VAL A 32 10.02 -6.38 -4.40
N TRP A 33 8.78 -6.75 -4.13
CA TRP A 33 8.27 -8.10 -4.40
C TRP A 33 8.34 -8.48 -5.87
N ALA A 34 8.00 -7.54 -6.76
CA ALA A 34 8.04 -7.78 -8.20
C ALA A 34 9.49 -7.96 -8.73
N VAL A 35 10.46 -7.23 -8.18
CA VAL A 35 11.82 -7.17 -8.74
C VAL A 35 12.87 -7.97 -7.96
N ALA A 36 12.59 -8.37 -6.73
CA ALA A 36 13.53 -9.09 -5.87
C ALA A 36 14.02 -10.42 -6.47
N PRO A 37 13.16 -11.28 -7.07
CA PRO A 37 13.59 -12.57 -7.58
C PRO A 37 14.80 -12.50 -8.51
N GLU A 38 15.75 -13.42 -8.34
CA GLU A 38 16.94 -13.54 -9.20
C GLU A 38 16.58 -13.99 -10.62
N GLU A 39 15.60 -14.88 -10.75
CA GLU A 39 15.14 -15.40 -12.02
C GLU A 39 14.31 -14.36 -12.79
N ARG A 40 14.68 -14.09 -14.06
CA ARG A 40 13.95 -13.13 -14.91
C ARG A 40 12.50 -13.55 -15.12
N ARG A 41 12.24 -14.84 -15.36
CA ARG A 41 10.89 -15.37 -15.56
C ARG A 41 10.00 -15.06 -14.36
N GLU A 42 10.50 -15.31 -13.15
CA GLU A 42 9.75 -15.01 -11.92
C GLU A 42 9.44 -13.52 -11.77
N ARG A 43 10.38 -12.63 -12.07
CA ARG A 43 10.11 -11.18 -12.07
C ARG A 43 9.02 -10.79 -13.04
N VAL A 44 9.08 -11.30 -14.28
CA VAL A 44 8.04 -11.04 -15.29
C VAL A 44 6.70 -11.58 -14.82
N LYS A 45 6.65 -12.79 -14.27
CA LYS A 45 5.43 -13.39 -13.70
C LYS A 45 4.81 -12.50 -12.63
N ARG A 46 5.61 -12.01 -11.69
CA ARG A 46 5.12 -11.13 -10.62
C ARG A 46 4.62 -9.78 -11.14
N VAL A 47 5.30 -9.18 -12.13
CA VAL A 47 4.82 -7.95 -12.79
C VAL A 47 3.47 -8.18 -13.50
N LEU A 48 3.31 -9.31 -14.19
CA LEU A 48 2.04 -9.68 -14.83
C LEU A 48 0.94 -9.94 -13.80
N GLN A 49 1.27 -10.57 -12.66
CA GLN A 49 0.35 -10.72 -11.52
C GLN A 49 -0.08 -9.38 -10.95
N VAL A 50 0.83 -8.39 -10.84
CA VAL A 50 0.46 -7.02 -10.47
C VAL A 50 -0.56 -6.45 -11.46
N ARG A 51 -0.28 -6.60 -12.76
CA ARG A 51 -1.18 -6.08 -13.79
C ARG A 51 -2.56 -6.75 -13.77
N ILE A 52 -2.64 -8.04 -13.51
CA ILE A 52 -3.91 -8.76 -13.35
C ILE A 52 -4.67 -8.25 -12.12
N SER A 53 -3.99 -8.00 -11.00
CA SER A 53 -4.63 -7.43 -9.81
C SER A 53 -5.22 -6.04 -10.08
N ASP A 54 -4.51 -5.17 -10.82
CA ASP A 54 -5.04 -3.84 -11.20
C ASP A 54 -6.35 -3.98 -11.99
N LEU A 55 -6.37 -4.87 -13.00
CA LEU A 55 -7.58 -5.11 -13.80
C LEU A 55 -8.73 -5.64 -12.94
N LYS A 56 -8.44 -6.54 -12.00
CA LYS A 56 -9.45 -7.06 -11.06
C LYS A 56 -10.00 -5.96 -10.16
N GLU A 57 -9.15 -5.08 -9.67
CA GLU A 57 -9.57 -3.98 -8.78
C GLU A 57 -10.39 -2.93 -9.54
N ASP A 58 -9.99 -2.57 -10.76
CA ASP A 58 -10.81 -1.74 -11.67
C ASP A 58 -12.20 -2.35 -11.86
N GLY A 59 -12.27 -3.66 -12.13
CA GLY A 59 -13.53 -4.37 -12.28
C GLY A 59 -14.36 -4.42 -11.01
N ARG A 60 -13.72 -4.57 -9.85
CA ARG A 60 -14.39 -4.50 -8.54
C ARG A 60 -14.97 -3.11 -8.30
N LEU A 61 -14.20 -2.07 -8.58
CA LEU A 61 -14.59 -0.67 -8.37
C LEU A 61 -15.79 -0.29 -9.25
N VAL A 62 -15.78 -0.67 -10.53
CA VAL A 62 -16.92 -0.45 -11.43
C VAL A 62 -18.16 -1.16 -10.93
N ARG A 63 -18.04 -2.39 -10.43
CA ARG A 63 -19.18 -3.11 -9.83
C ARG A 63 -19.69 -2.42 -8.58
N VAL A 64 -18.81 -1.91 -7.70
CA VAL A 64 -19.22 -1.18 -6.50
C VAL A 64 -20.01 0.07 -6.86
N PHE A 65 -19.49 0.92 -7.75
CA PHE A 65 -20.20 2.13 -8.17
C PHE A 65 -21.53 1.80 -8.87
N THR A 66 -21.51 0.81 -9.76
CA THR A 66 -22.70 0.41 -10.48
C THR A 66 -23.76 -0.19 -9.54
N ASN A 67 -23.34 -0.90 -8.49
CA ASN A 67 -24.25 -1.48 -7.50
C ASN A 67 -24.81 -0.45 -6.52
N ALA A 68 -24.07 0.62 -6.23
CA ALA A 68 -24.55 1.74 -5.41
C ALA A 68 -25.63 2.58 -6.12
N GLU A 69 -25.74 2.51 -7.45
CA GLU A 69 -26.87 3.07 -8.18
C GLU A 69 -28.14 2.27 -7.85
N THR A 70 -29.05 2.87 -7.07
CA THR A 70 -30.43 2.38 -6.87
C THR A 70 -31.21 2.62 -8.17
N PRO A 71 -31.65 1.58 -8.88
CA PRO A 71 -32.42 1.76 -10.10
C PRO A 71 -33.89 2.04 -9.77
N ASP A 72 -34.41 3.19 -10.19
CA ASP A 72 -35.82 3.58 -10.01
C ASP A 72 -36.70 3.15 -11.20
N GLY A 73 -36.37 2.02 -11.83
CA GLY A 73 -37.15 1.52 -12.96
C GLY A 73 -36.44 0.53 -13.87
N LYS A 74 -37.20 0.08 -14.89
CA LYS A 74 -36.73 -0.89 -15.89
C LYS A 74 -35.66 -0.29 -16.81
N ALA A 75 -35.78 0.99 -17.17
CA ALA A 75 -34.84 1.66 -18.07
C ALA A 75 -33.46 1.83 -17.41
N GLU A 76 -33.44 2.19 -16.13
CA GLU A 76 -32.26 2.36 -15.28
C GLU A 76 -31.54 1.02 -15.09
N THR A 77 -32.31 -0.05 -14.89
CA THR A 77 -31.77 -1.42 -14.80
C THR A 77 -31.09 -1.84 -16.11
N ILE A 78 -31.69 -1.54 -17.27
CA ILE A 78 -31.09 -1.82 -18.59
C ILE A 78 -29.81 -1.00 -18.78
N ALA A 79 -29.82 0.29 -18.43
CA ALA A 79 -28.65 1.16 -18.51
C ALA A 79 -27.50 0.65 -17.63
N LYS A 80 -27.81 0.23 -16.40
CA LYS A 80 -26.87 -0.41 -15.46
C LYS A 80 -26.21 -1.65 -16.06
N GLN A 81 -27.00 -2.56 -16.63
CA GLN A 81 -26.47 -3.75 -17.32
C GLN A 81 -25.62 -3.39 -18.54
N ARG A 82 -26.01 -2.37 -19.31
CA ARG A 82 -25.23 -1.88 -20.46
C ARG A 82 -23.87 -1.35 -20.03
N LYS A 83 -23.79 -0.56 -18.95
CA LYS A 83 -22.51 -0.09 -18.36
C LYS A 83 -21.60 -1.26 -17.99
N LEU A 84 -22.12 -2.26 -17.26
CA LEU A 84 -21.34 -3.44 -16.88
C LEU A 84 -20.84 -4.23 -18.10
N ARG A 85 -21.70 -4.44 -19.10
CA ARG A 85 -21.30 -5.14 -20.34
C ARG A 85 -20.25 -4.36 -21.12
N ALA A 86 -20.38 -3.05 -21.21
CA ALA A 86 -19.39 -2.19 -21.86
C ALA A 86 -18.03 -2.27 -21.16
N PHE A 87 -18.02 -2.22 -19.83
CA PHE A 87 -16.79 -2.39 -19.04
C PHE A 87 -16.14 -3.76 -19.28
N VAL A 88 -16.92 -4.85 -19.18
CA VAL A 88 -16.40 -6.21 -19.43
C VAL A 88 -15.80 -6.33 -20.84
N ARG A 89 -16.45 -5.77 -21.86
CA ARG A 89 -15.91 -5.75 -23.23
C ARG A 89 -14.59 -4.99 -23.33
N ALA A 90 -14.44 -3.88 -22.60
CA ALA A 90 -13.20 -3.09 -22.58
C ALA A 90 -12.05 -3.78 -21.80
N GLU A 91 -12.36 -4.70 -20.89
CA GLU A 91 -11.34 -5.49 -20.17
C GLU A 91 -10.73 -6.62 -21.00
N ILE A 92 -11.50 -7.22 -21.91
CA ILE A 92 -11.07 -8.36 -22.74
C ILE A 92 -9.72 -8.09 -23.44
N PRO A 93 -9.55 -7.00 -24.22
CA PRO A 93 -8.28 -6.74 -24.91
C PRO A 93 -7.12 -6.48 -23.93
N LYS A 94 -7.39 -5.91 -22.73
CA LYS A 94 -6.36 -5.71 -21.71
C LYS A 94 -5.85 -7.05 -21.17
N LYS A 95 -6.75 -7.99 -20.89
CA LYS A 95 -6.38 -9.35 -20.44
C LYS A 95 -5.66 -10.13 -21.54
N HIS A 96 -6.08 -9.96 -22.79
CA HIS A 96 -5.38 -10.53 -23.94
C HIS A 96 -3.94 -10.04 -24.05
N SER A 97 -3.71 -8.73 -23.94
CA SER A 97 -2.37 -8.15 -23.97
C SER A 97 -1.47 -8.68 -22.84
N VAL A 98 -2.00 -8.84 -21.63
CA VAL A 98 -1.24 -9.44 -20.51
C VAL A 98 -0.86 -10.90 -20.81
N ARG A 99 -1.76 -11.66 -21.43
CA ARG A 99 -1.50 -13.04 -21.85
C ARG A 99 -0.41 -13.11 -22.92
N GLU A 100 -0.49 -12.31 -23.97
CA GLU A 100 0.51 -12.26 -25.05
C GLU A 100 1.92 -11.95 -24.51
N VAL A 101 2.03 -11.00 -23.56
CA VAL A 101 3.32 -10.67 -22.92
C VAL A 101 3.86 -11.84 -22.08
N GLY A 102 2.97 -12.65 -21.50
CA GLY A 102 3.33 -13.86 -20.75
C GLY A 102 3.81 -15.03 -21.62
N GLU A 103 3.34 -15.12 -22.87
CA GLU A 103 3.69 -16.24 -23.77
C GLU A 103 5.17 -16.24 -24.16
N ALA A 104 5.77 -15.07 -24.41
CA ALA A 104 7.19 -14.94 -24.77
C ALA A 104 8.18 -15.55 -23.74
N PRO A 105 8.02 -15.33 -22.42
CA PRO A 105 8.81 -16.02 -21.38
C PRO A 105 8.27 -17.39 -20.97
N GLY A 106 7.25 -17.94 -21.65
CA GLY A 106 6.65 -19.22 -21.30
C GLY A 106 5.90 -19.20 -19.96
N ILE A 107 5.19 -18.11 -19.68
CA ILE A 107 4.33 -17.95 -18.50
C ILE A 107 2.89 -18.17 -18.93
N ALA A 108 2.29 -19.25 -18.44
CA ALA A 108 0.91 -19.57 -18.74
C ALA A 108 -0.05 -18.63 -17.98
N PHE A 109 -1.22 -18.37 -18.56
CA PHE A 109 -2.16 -17.39 -17.98
C PHE A 109 -2.68 -17.82 -16.60
N ASP A 110 -2.84 -19.12 -16.36
CA ASP A 110 -3.26 -19.68 -15.07
C ASP A 110 -2.28 -19.32 -13.94
N GLU A 111 -0.97 -19.29 -14.21
CA GLU A 111 0.08 -18.89 -13.25
C GLU A 111 -0.08 -17.44 -12.75
N ILE A 112 -0.72 -16.57 -13.55
CA ILE A 112 -0.88 -15.15 -13.24
C ILE A 112 -2.33 -14.74 -12.97
N SER A 113 -3.28 -15.59 -13.33
CA SER A 113 -4.72 -15.30 -13.30
C SER A 113 -5.26 -14.97 -11.91
N SER A 114 -4.60 -15.43 -10.85
CA SER A 114 -4.92 -15.12 -9.46
C SER A 114 -4.54 -13.69 -9.06
N GLY A 115 -3.61 -13.05 -9.76
CA GLY A 115 -3.03 -11.76 -9.39
C GLY A 115 -1.95 -11.90 -8.32
N HIS A 116 -1.50 -10.77 -7.77
CA HIS A 116 -0.55 -10.77 -6.64
C HIS A 116 -1.25 -11.18 -5.32
N PRO A 117 -0.52 -11.76 -4.36
CA PRO A 117 -1.10 -12.09 -3.05
C PRO A 117 -1.36 -10.81 -2.23
N GLY A 118 -2.10 -10.92 -1.12
CA GLY A 118 -2.32 -9.77 -0.23
C GLY A 118 -1.01 -9.20 0.34
N PHE A 119 -1.06 -7.95 0.84
CA PHE A 119 0.14 -7.26 1.33
C PHE A 119 0.81 -7.91 2.54
N GLY A 120 0.06 -8.60 3.40
CA GLY A 120 0.65 -9.38 4.50
C GLY A 120 1.61 -10.47 4.01
N PRO A 121 1.17 -11.38 3.12
CA PRO A 121 2.05 -12.31 2.43
C PRO A 121 3.20 -11.64 1.66
N ILE A 122 2.95 -10.56 0.91
CA ILE A 122 4.01 -9.82 0.19
C ILE A 122 5.11 -9.36 1.15
N LEU A 123 4.74 -8.70 2.25
CA LEU A 123 5.68 -8.22 3.27
C LEU A 123 6.42 -9.36 3.98
N SER A 124 5.82 -10.55 4.02
CA SER A 124 6.49 -11.77 4.51
C SER A 124 7.55 -12.23 3.53
N ASP A 125 7.19 -12.33 2.25
CA ASP A 125 8.03 -12.83 1.16
C ASP A 125 9.27 -11.96 0.94
N ILE A 126 9.12 -10.64 1.00
CA ILE A 126 10.25 -9.70 0.83
C ILE A 126 11.09 -9.49 2.09
N GLY A 127 10.71 -10.10 3.22
CA GLY A 127 11.39 -9.91 4.50
C GLY A 127 12.91 -10.14 4.44
N PRO A 128 13.39 -11.26 3.87
CA PRO A 128 14.83 -11.49 3.68
C PRO A 128 15.52 -10.37 2.88
N THR A 129 14.84 -9.82 1.87
CA THR A 129 15.35 -8.73 1.01
C THR A 129 15.40 -7.39 1.73
N LEU A 130 14.45 -7.11 2.62
CA LEU A 130 14.44 -5.90 3.46
C LEU A 130 15.45 -5.97 4.62
N GLY A 131 15.91 -7.17 4.97
CA GLY A 131 16.89 -7.38 6.03
C GLY A 131 16.34 -7.05 7.44
N PRO A 132 17.17 -6.52 8.35
CA PRO A 132 16.80 -6.34 9.77
C PRO A 132 15.55 -5.47 10.02
N GLY A 133 15.18 -4.59 9.07
CA GLY A 133 14.00 -3.72 9.19
C GLY A 133 12.68 -4.37 8.73
N ALA A 134 12.70 -5.62 8.24
CA ALA A 134 11.52 -6.30 7.70
C ALA A 134 10.37 -6.41 8.71
N SER A 135 10.67 -6.85 9.93
CA SER A 135 9.66 -7.02 10.99
C SER A 135 9.03 -5.69 11.37
N ALA A 136 9.83 -4.61 11.41
CA ALA A 136 9.35 -3.26 11.66
C ALA A 136 8.43 -2.78 10.52
N ALA A 137 8.81 -3.01 9.26
CA ALA A 137 7.99 -2.64 8.10
C ALA A 137 6.64 -3.39 8.08
N ARG A 138 6.66 -4.69 8.37
CA ARG A 138 5.44 -5.50 8.51
C ARG A 138 4.57 -5.03 9.67
N GLY A 139 5.18 -4.75 10.83
CA GLY A 139 4.50 -4.24 12.02
C GLY A 139 3.84 -2.90 11.76
N ALA A 140 4.56 -1.97 11.15
CA ALA A 140 4.06 -0.66 10.75
C ALA A 140 2.87 -0.77 9.78
N TRP A 141 2.98 -1.57 8.72
CA TRP A 141 1.87 -1.81 7.79
C TRP A 141 0.65 -2.43 8.50
N GLY A 142 0.88 -3.44 9.34
CA GLY A 142 -0.18 -4.12 10.08
C GLY A 142 -0.90 -3.16 11.03
N PHE A 143 -0.15 -2.28 11.71
CA PHE A 143 -0.67 -1.25 12.60
C PHE A 143 -1.52 -0.23 11.84
N LEU A 144 -0.97 0.38 10.78
CA LEU A 144 -1.64 1.38 9.93
C LEU A 144 -2.86 0.84 9.19
N SER A 145 -2.83 -0.42 8.76
CA SER A 145 -4.00 -1.07 8.16
C SER A 145 -5.18 -1.08 9.13
N GLY A 146 -4.97 -1.37 10.41
CA GLY A 146 -6.07 -1.30 11.39
C GLY A 146 -6.51 0.12 11.73
N LEU A 147 -5.63 1.11 11.64
CA LEU A 147 -6.00 2.53 11.78
C LEU A 147 -6.87 3.00 10.60
N SER A 148 -6.64 2.45 9.41
CA SER A 148 -7.44 2.72 8.22
C SER A 148 -8.84 2.09 8.29
N HIS A 149 -9.07 1.15 9.21
CA HIS A 149 -10.35 0.49 9.48
C HIS A 149 -10.92 0.86 10.86
N SER A 150 -10.72 2.12 11.29
CA SER A 150 -11.30 2.73 12.50
C SER A 150 -11.14 1.92 13.79
N SER A 151 -10.00 1.22 13.96
CA SER A 151 -9.70 0.54 15.23
C SER A 151 -9.49 1.55 16.36
N PHE A 152 -10.51 1.76 17.20
CA PHE A 152 -10.48 2.69 18.32
C PHE A 152 -9.30 2.44 19.28
N ARG A 153 -8.99 1.18 19.60
CA ARG A 153 -7.84 0.83 20.46
C ARG A 153 -6.49 1.23 19.85
N ARG A 154 -6.30 0.99 18.55
CA ARG A 154 -5.07 1.39 17.85
C ARG A 154 -4.98 2.90 17.71
N MET A 155 -6.12 3.56 17.51
CA MET A 155 -6.19 5.02 17.48
C MET A 155 -5.73 5.58 18.83
N LEU A 156 -6.26 5.13 19.96
CA LEU A 156 -5.80 5.55 21.28
C LEU A 156 -4.29 5.29 21.48
N TYR A 157 -3.80 4.11 21.06
CA TYR A 157 -2.36 3.83 21.14
C TYR A 157 -1.53 4.80 20.29
N ALA A 158 -2.02 5.17 19.10
CA ALA A 158 -1.37 6.05 18.15
C ALA A 158 -1.54 7.55 18.46
N SER A 159 -2.18 7.89 19.58
CA SER A 159 -2.55 9.26 19.90
C SER A 159 -1.94 9.73 21.21
N ASP A 160 -1.47 10.97 21.21
CA ASP A 160 -1.26 11.73 22.43
C ASP A 160 -2.60 12.28 22.89
N VAL A 161 -2.89 12.09 24.18
CA VAL A 161 -4.16 12.46 24.81
C VAL A 161 -3.91 13.62 25.76
N GLU A 162 -4.44 14.78 25.44
CA GLU A 162 -4.37 15.96 26.30
C GLU A 162 -5.76 16.23 26.87
N LYS A 163 -5.91 16.14 28.19
CA LYS A 163 -7.18 16.45 28.85
C LYS A 163 -7.43 17.95 28.77
N ILE A 164 -8.63 18.33 28.35
CA ILE A 164 -9.08 19.71 28.41
C ILE A 164 -9.62 19.92 29.82
N ALA A 165 -8.88 20.65 30.66
CA ALA A 165 -9.39 21.03 31.97
C ALA A 165 -10.59 21.97 31.77
N SER A 166 -11.78 21.46 32.07
CA SER A 166 -13.06 22.18 32.06
C SER A 166 -13.89 21.57 33.18
N ASP A 167 -14.44 22.42 34.05
CA ASP A 167 -15.32 21.96 35.14
C ASP A 167 -16.45 21.08 34.59
N GLY A 168 -16.52 19.85 35.11
CA GLY A 168 -17.60 18.90 34.83
C GLY A 168 -17.56 18.14 33.50
N ASP A 169 -16.64 18.46 32.58
CA ASP A 169 -16.65 17.90 31.21
C ASP A 169 -15.42 17.03 30.91
N ASN A 170 -15.65 15.74 30.62
CA ASN A 170 -14.61 14.77 30.22
C ASN A 170 -14.21 14.94 28.74
N ARG A 171 -13.64 16.10 28.38
CA ARG A 171 -13.14 16.35 27.01
C ARG A 171 -11.63 16.15 26.95
N ALA A 172 -11.16 15.58 25.84
CA ALA A 172 -9.74 15.40 25.56
C ALA A 172 -9.44 15.72 24.09
N TRP A 173 -8.30 16.37 23.85
CA TRP A 173 -7.71 16.46 22.53
C TRP A 173 -6.93 15.19 22.23
N LEU A 174 -7.18 14.62 21.06
CA LEU A 174 -6.40 13.52 20.52
C LEU A 174 -5.58 14.06 19.36
N THR A 175 -4.26 13.90 19.44
CA THR A 175 -3.33 14.24 18.36
C THR A 175 -2.48 13.04 18.02
N THR A 176 -1.93 12.97 16.82
CA THR A 176 -1.07 11.84 16.44
C THR A 176 0.25 11.86 17.20
N LYS A 177 0.67 10.69 17.70
CA LYS A 177 2.05 10.46 18.17
C LYS A 177 3.05 10.54 17.01
N PRO A 178 4.00 11.50 17.02
CA PRO A 178 4.99 11.64 15.96
C PRO A 178 5.86 10.38 15.76
N SER A 179 6.10 9.60 16.82
CA SER A 179 6.87 8.36 16.74
C SER A 179 6.21 7.28 15.86
N VAL A 180 4.87 7.24 15.82
CA VAL A 180 4.12 6.32 14.95
C VAL A 180 4.25 6.74 13.50
N THR A 181 4.14 8.05 13.22
CA THR A 181 4.36 8.62 11.89
C THR A 181 5.78 8.34 11.41
N ALA A 182 6.79 8.55 12.27
CA ALA A 182 8.19 8.27 11.96
C ALA A 182 8.42 6.78 11.66
N MET A 183 7.85 5.87 12.46
CA MET A 183 7.95 4.42 12.25
C MET A 183 7.42 4.01 10.88
N ALA A 184 6.27 4.53 10.50
CA ALA A 184 5.65 4.25 9.22
C ALA A 184 6.43 4.86 8.04
N LEU A 185 6.98 6.07 8.22
CA LEU A 185 7.81 6.71 7.22
C LEU A 185 9.11 5.92 6.99
N ASP A 186 9.77 5.49 8.06
CA ASP A 186 10.98 4.67 7.99
C ASP A 186 10.72 3.34 7.29
N ALA A 187 9.59 2.68 7.59
CA ALA A 187 9.16 1.47 6.90
C ALA A 187 8.97 1.70 5.39
N ALA A 188 8.31 2.79 5.02
CA ALA A 188 8.10 3.15 3.62
C ALA A 188 9.43 3.45 2.91
N MET A 189 10.31 4.21 3.56
CA MET A 189 11.63 4.57 3.05
C MET A 189 12.54 3.36 2.89
N LEU A 190 12.55 2.45 3.86
CA LEU A 190 13.30 1.19 3.78
C LEU A 190 12.88 0.38 2.55
N ALA A 191 11.57 0.15 2.39
CA ALA A 191 11.06 -0.58 1.24
C ALA A 191 11.36 0.15 -0.09
N ARG A 192 11.22 1.49 -0.10
CA ARG A 192 11.45 2.29 -1.31
C ARG A 192 12.91 2.31 -1.74
N VAL A 193 13.83 2.53 -0.82
CA VAL A 193 15.28 2.50 -1.09
C VAL A 193 15.70 1.10 -1.53
N THR A 194 15.17 0.05 -0.89
CA THR A 194 15.43 -1.34 -1.31
C THR A 194 14.95 -1.58 -2.74
N HIS A 195 13.75 -1.14 -3.08
CA HIS A 195 13.19 -1.25 -4.42
C HIS A 195 14.06 -0.55 -5.47
N LEU A 196 14.47 0.70 -5.20
CA LEU A 196 15.32 1.47 -6.11
C LEU A 196 16.69 0.81 -6.30
N ASN A 197 17.31 0.33 -5.22
CA ASN A 197 18.58 -0.39 -5.29
C ASN A 197 18.46 -1.70 -6.09
N LEU A 198 17.34 -2.43 -5.97
CA LEU A 198 17.09 -3.61 -6.80
C LEU A 198 16.95 -3.24 -8.28
N ILE A 199 16.18 -2.21 -8.61
CA ILE A 199 16.05 -1.75 -10.00
C ILE A 199 17.43 -1.36 -10.55
N ALA A 200 18.21 -0.58 -9.82
CA ALA A 200 19.55 -0.16 -10.22
C ALA A 200 20.48 -1.36 -10.51
N ASN A 201 20.43 -2.39 -9.66
CA ASN A 201 21.23 -3.59 -9.87
C ASN A 201 20.76 -4.40 -11.09
N ARG A 202 19.45 -4.43 -11.35
CA ARG A 202 18.82 -5.25 -12.40
C ARG A 202 18.76 -4.57 -13.77
N SER A 203 18.79 -3.24 -13.83
CA SER A 203 18.65 -2.47 -15.07
C SER A 203 19.86 -2.56 -15.99
N GLY A 204 21.00 -3.04 -15.48
CA GLY A 204 22.25 -3.09 -16.25
C GLY A 204 22.89 -1.72 -16.48
N ASN A 205 22.26 -0.62 -16.03
CA ASN A 205 22.78 0.72 -16.20
C ASN A 205 23.82 1.02 -15.11
N GLU A 206 25.08 1.15 -15.51
CA GLU A 206 26.21 1.40 -14.61
C GLU A 206 26.12 2.72 -13.84
N GLU A 207 25.46 3.73 -14.42
CA GLU A 207 25.27 5.04 -13.79
C GLU A 207 24.47 4.92 -12.48
N PHE A 208 23.44 4.06 -12.46
CA PHE A 208 22.64 3.77 -11.28
C PHE A 208 23.36 2.88 -10.24
N ARG A 209 24.42 2.15 -10.63
CA ARG A 209 25.17 1.28 -9.68
C ARG A 209 26.16 2.05 -8.82
N ARG A 210 26.64 3.22 -9.27
CA ARG A 210 27.69 4.00 -8.60
C ARG A 210 27.19 4.68 -7.32
N GLU A 211 25.89 4.91 -7.20
CA GLU A 211 25.25 5.51 -6.02
C GLU A 211 24.28 4.54 -5.37
N LYS A 212 24.78 3.54 -4.63
CA LYS A 212 23.89 2.80 -3.71
C LYS A 212 23.33 3.80 -2.70
N LEU A 213 22.02 3.99 -2.71
CA LEU A 213 21.36 4.85 -1.73
C LEU A 213 21.57 4.24 -0.33
N PRO A 214 22.15 5.00 0.62
CA PRO A 214 22.42 4.49 1.95
C PRO A 214 21.10 4.16 2.66
N ILE A 215 20.93 2.92 3.09
CA ILE A 215 19.88 2.55 4.05
C ILE A 215 20.37 3.06 5.41
N ARG A 216 19.95 4.27 5.82
CA ARG A 216 20.21 4.73 7.19
C ARG A 216 19.48 3.78 8.14
N ARG A 217 20.23 3.06 8.96
CA ARG A 217 19.68 2.23 10.05
C ARG A 217 19.17 3.16 11.14
N THR A 218 17.87 3.43 11.19
CA THR A 218 17.28 4.01 12.39
C THR A 218 17.17 2.89 13.42
N GLY A 219 17.99 2.96 14.47
CA GLY A 219 17.92 2.03 15.59
C GLY A 219 16.62 2.28 16.34
N TRP A 220 15.68 1.35 16.26
CA TRP A 220 14.46 1.38 17.07
C TRP A 220 14.72 0.64 18.38
N SER A 221 14.89 1.37 19.48
CA SER A 221 14.68 0.81 20.82
C SER A 221 13.29 1.22 21.29
N PHE A 222 12.36 0.28 21.30
CA PHE A 222 11.11 0.44 22.06
C PHE A 222 11.46 0.23 23.53
N THR A 223 11.92 1.28 24.22
CA THR A 223 11.88 1.29 25.69
C THR A 223 10.45 1.61 26.10
N SER A 224 9.81 0.61 26.69
CA SER A 224 8.50 0.68 27.36
C SER A 224 8.49 1.67 28.50
#